data_AF-A0A157ZM03-F1
#
_entry.id   AF-A0A157ZM03-F1
#
_cell.length_a   1.000
_cell.length_b   1.000
_cell.length_c   1.000
_cell.angle_alpha   90.00
_cell.angle_beta   90.00
_cell.angle_gamma   90.00
#
_symmetry.space_group_name_H-M   'P 1'
#
loop_
_entity.id
_entity.type
_entity.pdbx_description
1 polymer ?
#
loop_
_entity_poly.entity_id
_entity_poly.type
_entity_poly.pdbx_seq_one_letter_code
_entity_poly.pdbx_strand_id
1 'polypeptide(L)'
;MTNDYPKLLEDSYAMYTDLCEVRGGEPSKFAFLGDHLFDFTTYDDEVSALFANVALQVCKVITRKTTFKFIEDESNYQQYLLMCNTTFFAGRLDWGGSIRGAWWNQDGQELDTCGFFVGRQQVCSWTFTEEQWKDFMEAVFAFAASQGEGQ
;
A
#
# COMPACT_ATOMS: atom_id res chain seq x y z
N MET A 1 8.93 -17.51 -3.58
CA MET A 1 8.95 -16.07 -3.27
C MET A 1 9.38 -15.92 -1.81
N THR A 2 10.10 -14.85 -1.46
CA THR A 2 10.48 -14.61 -0.05
C THR A 2 9.25 -14.24 0.76
N ASN A 3 9.14 -14.76 1.99
CA ASN A 3 8.12 -14.31 2.96
C ASN A 3 8.69 -13.24 3.92
N ASP A 4 9.91 -12.75 3.65
CA ASP A 4 10.51 -11.63 4.38
C ASP A 4 10.10 -10.30 3.74
N TYR A 5 8.85 -9.91 3.99
CA TYR A 5 8.27 -8.67 3.48
C TYR A 5 8.92 -7.39 4.01
N PRO A 6 9.37 -7.32 5.28
CA PRO A 6 10.15 -6.17 5.74
C PRO A 6 11.40 -5.96 4.90
N LYS A 7 12.18 -7.02 4.65
CA LYS A 7 13.36 -6.93 3.79
C LYS A 7 13.02 -6.55 2.35
N LEU A 8 11.96 -7.11 1.78
CA LEU A 8 11.47 -6.75 0.45
C LEU A 8 11.23 -5.23 0.33
N LEU A 9 10.51 -4.64 1.29
CA LEU A 9 10.17 -3.22 1.29
C LEU A 9 11.41 -2.34 1.43
N GLU A 10 12.34 -2.69 2.33
CA GLU A 10 13.58 -1.94 2.52
C GLU A 10 14.52 -2.04 1.30
N ASP A 11 14.71 -3.23 0.73
CA ASP A 11 15.53 -3.42 -0.47
C ASP A 11 14.93 -2.64 -1.67
N SER A 12 13.60 -2.67 -1.80
CA SER A 12 12.88 -1.95 -2.87
C SER A 12 12.97 -0.43 -2.70
N TYR A 13 12.82 0.06 -1.47
CA TYR A 13 12.95 1.48 -1.16
C TYR A 13 14.37 1.99 -1.34
N ALA A 14 15.39 1.18 -1.05
CA ALA A 14 16.78 1.53 -1.35
C ALA A 14 16.99 1.72 -2.86
N MET A 15 16.45 0.83 -3.70
CA MET A 15 16.50 0.98 -5.16
C MET A 15 15.75 2.23 -5.64
N TYR A 16 14.59 2.53 -5.04
CA TYR A 16 13.85 3.76 -5.32
C TYR A 16 14.67 5.01 -4.95
N THR A 17 15.32 4.99 -3.79
CA THR A 17 16.14 6.10 -3.29
C THR A 17 17.31 6.39 -4.23
N ASP A 18 18.04 5.35 -4.68
CA ASP A 18 19.12 5.50 -5.66
C ASP A 18 18.62 6.18 -6.95
N LEU A 19 17.40 5.87 -7.40
CA LEU A 19 16.79 6.50 -8.58
C LEU A 19 16.37 7.96 -8.34
N CYS A 20 15.86 8.27 -7.15
CA CYS A 20 15.49 9.63 -6.75
C CYS A 20 16.71 10.55 -6.59
N GLU A 21 17.80 10.06 -5.99
CA GLU A 21 19.05 10.81 -5.83
C GLU A 21 19.63 11.24 -7.18
N VAL A 22 19.60 10.34 -8.18
CA VAL A 22 20.02 10.65 -9.55
C VAL A 22 19.17 11.77 -10.18
N ARG A 23 17.93 11.94 -9.73
CA ARG A 23 16.99 12.97 -10.19
C ARG A 23 17.00 14.24 -9.33
N GLY A 24 17.76 14.25 -8.23
CA GLY A 24 17.86 15.37 -7.30
C GLY A 24 16.64 15.57 -6.38
N GLY A 25 15.84 14.52 -6.17
CA GLY A 25 14.71 14.54 -5.24
C GLY A 25 15.05 13.99 -3.85
N GLU A 26 14.22 14.30 -2.86
CA GLU A 26 14.30 13.69 -1.52
C GLU A 26 13.38 12.45 -1.45
N PRO A 27 13.90 11.28 -1.05
CA PRO A 27 13.11 10.05 -1.04
C PRO A 27 12.06 10.06 0.08
N SER A 28 10.83 9.69 -0.25
CA SER A 28 9.74 9.52 0.71
C SER A 28 9.17 8.11 0.63
N LYS A 29 9.08 7.40 1.76
CA LYS A 29 8.46 6.05 1.80
C LYS A 29 6.99 6.13 1.39
N PHE A 30 6.28 7.19 1.79
CA PHE A 30 4.90 7.40 1.35
C PHE A 30 4.80 7.64 -0.16
N ALA A 31 5.70 8.43 -0.76
CA ALA A 31 5.72 8.61 -2.21
C ALA A 31 6.02 7.27 -2.93
N PHE A 32 7.03 6.53 -2.46
CA PHE A 32 7.35 5.19 -2.94
C PHE A 32 6.13 4.25 -2.87
N LEU A 33 5.43 4.20 -1.75
CA LEU A 33 4.23 3.35 -1.61
C LEU A 33 3.10 3.83 -2.53
N GLY A 34 2.92 5.15 -2.69
CA GLY A 34 1.94 5.72 -3.60
C GLY A 34 2.16 5.26 -5.04
N ASP A 35 3.37 5.46 -5.53
CA ASP A 35 3.72 5.18 -6.93
C ASP A 35 3.85 3.69 -7.21
N HIS A 36 4.43 2.92 -6.28
CA HIS A 36 4.85 1.56 -6.54
C HIS A 36 4.01 0.49 -5.85
N LEU A 37 3.28 0.78 -4.78
CA LEU A 37 2.35 -0.19 -4.20
C LEU A 37 0.90 0.09 -4.63
N PHE A 38 0.48 1.36 -4.54
CA PHE A 38 -0.90 1.75 -4.85
C PHE A 38 -1.13 2.17 -6.30
N ASP A 39 -0.06 2.21 -7.11
CA ASP A 39 -0.09 2.52 -8.54
C ASP A 39 -0.70 3.90 -8.84
N PHE A 40 -0.39 4.89 -7.99
CA PHE A 40 -0.76 6.27 -8.25
C PHE A 40 0.24 6.90 -9.23
N THR A 41 -0.28 7.44 -10.33
CA THR A 41 0.53 8.17 -11.31
C THR A 41 0.24 9.67 -11.20
N THR A 42 0.89 10.34 -10.25
CA THR A 42 0.67 11.77 -9.97
C THR A 42 1.72 12.67 -10.62
N TYR A 43 2.95 12.15 -10.80
CA TYR A 43 4.15 12.92 -11.13
C TYR A 43 4.46 14.04 -10.10
N ASP A 44 3.98 13.88 -8.87
CA ASP A 44 4.13 14.81 -7.75
C ASP A 44 4.26 14.01 -6.45
N ASP A 45 5.48 13.98 -5.89
CA ASP A 45 5.82 13.15 -4.72
C ASP A 45 5.00 13.53 -3.47
N GLU A 46 4.64 14.80 -3.30
CA GLU A 46 3.83 15.26 -2.17
C GLU A 46 2.39 14.74 -2.31
N VAL A 47 1.84 14.82 -3.52
CA VAL A 47 0.49 14.30 -3.83
C VAL A 47 0.45 12.77 -3.75
N SER A 48 1.48 12.09 -4.25
CA SER A 48 1.62 10.64 -4.11
C SER A 48 1.71 10.22 -2.65
N ALA A 49 2.48 10.94 -1.83
CA ALA A 49 2.57 10.67 -0.40
C ALA A 49 1.23 10.89 0.32
N LEU A 50 0.50 11.95 -0.05
CA LEU A 50 -0.84 12.22 0.48
C LEU A 50 -1.81 11.08 0.15
N PHE A 51 -1.86 10.64 -1.11
CA PHE A 51 -2.75 9.56 -1.54
C PHE A 51 -2.35 8.23 -0.91
N ALA A 52 -1.06 7.93 -0.82
CA ALA A 52 -0.55 6.74 -0.15
C ALA A 52 -0.96 6.71 1.33
N ASN A 53 -0.89 7.83 2.03
CA ASN A 53 -1.32 7.91 3.42
C ASN A 53 -2.82 7.58 3.57
N VAL A 54 -3.68 8.10 2.70
CA VAL A 54 -5.11 7.76 2.69
C VAL A 54 -5.32 6.28 2.37
N ALA A 55 -4.66 5.76 1.34
CA ALA A 55 -4.75 4.34 0.97
C ALA A 55 -4.28 3.41 2.09
N LEU A 56 -3.20 3.75 2.80
CA LEU A 56 -2.69 3.01 3.96
C LEU A 56 -3.69 2.98 5.12
N GLN A 57 -4.36 4.10 5.40
CA GLN A 57 -5.41 4.12 6.42
C GLN A 57 -6.55 3.18 6.04
N VAL A 58 -6.99 3.20 4.78
CA VAL A 58 -8.04 2.29 4.28
C VAL A 58 -7.59 0.83 4.36
N CYS A 59 -6.36 0.51 3.97
CA CYS A 59 -5.80 -0.82 4.14
C CYS A 59 -5.82 -1.28 5.60
N LYS A 60 -5.38 -0.41 6.51
CA LYS A 60 -5.30 -0.70 7.94
C LYS A 60 -6.66 -0.99 8.56
N VAL A 61 -7.70 -0.22 8.21
CA VAL A 61 -9.05 -0.43 8.77
C VAL A 61 -9.71 -1.69 8.21
N ILE A 62 -9.44 -2.03 6.94
CA ILE A 62 -9.92 -3.29 6.32
C ILE A 62 -9.21 -4.48 6.97
N THR A 63 -7.87 -4.48 7.02
CA THR A 63 -7.06 -5.55 7.65
C THR A 63 -7.46 -5.80 9.10
N ARG A 64 -7.72 -4.73 9.86
CA ARG A 64 -8.03 -4.81 11.30
C ARG A 64 -9.53 -4.88 11.59
N LYS A 65 -10.38 -4.90 10.57
CA LYS A 65 -11.84 -4.97 10.68
C LYS A 65 -12.44 -3.85 11.55
N THR A 66 -11.91 -2.63 11.41
CA THR A 66 -12.36 -1.43 12.15
C THR A 66 -13.08 -0.41 11.27
N THR A 67 -13.50 -0.79 10.06
CA THR A 67 -14.11 0.09 9.05
C THR A 67 -15.28 0.90 9.59
N PHE A 68 -16.23 0.27 10.30
CA PHE A 68 -17.43 0.96 10.79
C PHE A 68 -17.11 2.16 11.68
N LYS A 69 -16.13 2.04 12.58
CA LYS A 69 -15.68 3.15 13.41
C LYS A 69 -14.97 4.24 12.61
N PHE A 70 -14.19 3.85 11.60
CA PHE A 70 -13.46 4.79 10.75
C PHE A 70 -14.39 5.69 9.94
N ILE A 71 -15.45 5.12 9.37
CA ILE A 71 -16.41 5.81 8.49
C ILE A 71 -17.53 6.55 9.24
N GLU A 72 -17.49 6.60 10.57
CA GLU A 72 -18.37 7.49 11.35
C GLU A 72 -18.06 8.97 11.05
N ASP A 73 -16.81 9.27 10.69
CA ASP A 73 -16.41 10.56 10.17
C ASP A 73 -16.71 10.66 8.66
N GLU A 74 -17.33 11.77 8.24
CA GLU A 74 -17.79 11.96 6.86
C GLU A 74 -16.63 12.04 5.86
N SER A 75 -15.53 12.69 6.22
CA SER A 75 -14.34 12.79 5.36
C SER A 75 -13.71 11.41 5.16
N ASN A 76 -13.54 10.66 6.24
CA ASN A 76 -13.04 9.28 6.20
C ASN A 76 -13.96 8.36 5.40
N TYR A 77 -15.28 8.53 5.50
CA TYR A 77 -16.24 7.78 4.68
C TYR A 77 -16.06 8.04 3.19
N GLN A 78 -15.93 9.31 2.78
CA GLN A 78 -15.70 9.69 1.39
C GLN A 78 -14.37 9.15 0.87
N GLN A 79 -13.31 9.27 1.65
CA GLN A 79 -11.98 8.72 1.32
C GLN A 79 -12.01 7.19 1.22
N TYR A 80 -12.68 6.52 2.15
CA TYR A 80 -12.85 5.07 2.13
C TYR A 80 -13.55 4.62 0.84
N LEU A 81 -14.68 5.26 0.49
CA LEU A 81 -15.40 4.95 -0.74
C LEU A 81 -14.55 5.21 -1.98
N LEU A 82 -13.83 6.34 -2.03
CA LEU A 82 -12.93 6.66 -3.14
C LEU A 82 -11.86 5.58 -3.30
N MET A 83 -11.18 5.21 -2.22
CA MET A 83 -10.11 4.21 -2.25
C MET A 83 -10.63 2.84 -2.65
N CYS A 84 -11.78 2.39 -2.13
CA CYS A 84 -12.37 1.12 -2.54
C CYS A 84 -12.64 1.00 -4.05
N ASN A 85 -12.73 2.13 -4.77
CA ASN A 85 -12.94 2.17 -6.22
C ASN A 85 -11.64 2.34 -7.03
N THR A 86 -10.47 2.46 -6.41
CA THR A 86 -9.20 2.51 -7.16
C THR A 86 -8.77 1.11 -7.60
N THR A 87 -7.92 1.03 -8.62
CA THR A 87 -7.43 -0.22 -9.20
C THR A 87 -6.81 -1.15 -8.16
N PHE A 88 -6.12 -0.60 -7.16
CA PHE A 88 -5.54 -1.37 -6.07
C PHE A 88 -6.61 -2.11 -5.25
N PHE A 89 -7.72 -1.47 -4.90
CA PHE A 89 -8.73 -2.09 -4.03
C PHE A 89 -9.81 -2.85 -4.79
N ALA A 90 -10.26 -2.34 -5.95
CA ALA A 90 -11.43 -2.86 -6.65
C ALA A 90 -11.32 -4.35 -7.01
N GLY A 91 -10.12 -4.84 -7.31
CA GLY A 91 -9.85 -6.26 -7.58
C GLY A 91 -9.51 -7.11 -6.35
N ARG A 92 -9.35 -6.48 -5.18
CA ARG A 92 -8.79 -7.11 -3.97
C ARG A 92 -9.77 -7.17 -2.81
N LEU A 93 -10.95 -6.56 -2.95
CA LEU A 93 -11.99 -6.51 -1.93
C LEU A 93 -13.17 -7.40 -2.29
N ASP A 94 -13.72 -8.06 -1.27
CA ASP A 94 -15.08 -8.58 -1.27
C ASP A 94 -15.92 -7.72 -0.31
N TRP A 95 -17.01 -7.19 -0.83
CA TRP A 95 -17.96 -6.33 -0.12
C TRP A 95 -19.18 -7.07 0.44
N GLY A 96 -19.37 -8.35 0.11
CA GLY A 96 -20.57 -9.11 0.45
C GLY A 96 -21.86 -8.39 0.05
N GLY A 97 -22.55 -7.81 1.05
CA GLY A 97 -23.78 -7.03 0.86
C GLY A 97 -23.64 -5.51 0.98
N SER A 98 -22.45 -4.99 1.31
CA SER A 98 -22.21 -3.54 1.45
C SER A 98 -20.73 -3.21 1.42
N ILE A 99 -20.36 -2.21 0.61
CA ILE A 99 -18.98 -1.69 0.53
C ILE A 99 -18.42 -1.29 1.90
N ARG A 100 -19.27 -0.83 2.83
CA ARG A 100 -18.87 -0.43 4.20
C ARG A 100 -18.35 -1.59 5.05
N GLY A 101 -18.72 -2.81 4.67
CA GLY A 101 -18.30 -4.03 5.33
C GLY A 101 -17.21 -4.78 4.58
N ALA A 102 -16.55 -4.18 3.59
CA ALA A 102 -15.62 -4.91 2.74
C ALA A 102 -14.41 -5.49 3.50
N TRP A 103 -13.98 -6.67 3.07
CA TRP A 103 -12.77 -7.37 3.53
C TRP A 103 -11.88 -7.72 2.33
N TRP A 104 -10.62 -8.06 2.58
CA TRP A 104 -9.74 -8.57 1.53
C TRP A 104 -10.28 -9.89 0.97
N ASN A 105 -10.33 -10.03 -0.35
CA ASN A 105 -10.72 -11.28 -1.00
C ASN A 105 -9.88 -12.46 -0.48
N GLN A 106 -10.52 -13.63 -0.29
CA GLN A 106 -9.89 -14.80 0.33
C GLN A 106 -9.02 -15.58 -0.65
N ASP A 107 -9.28 -15.46 -1.94
CA ASP A 107 -8.55 -16.17 -2.99
C ASP A 107 -7.51 -15.25 -3.65
N GLY A 108 -6.25 -15.70 -3.63
CA GLY A 108 -5.15 -15.24 -4.48
C GLY A 108 -5.11 -13.73 -4.71
N GLN A 109 -4.48 -12.97 -3.81
CA GLN A 109 -4.25 -11.56 -4.05
C GLN A 109 -3.10 -11.42 -5.04
N GLU A 110 -3.36 -10.88 -6.23
CA GLU A 110 -2.31 -10.55 -7.18
C GLU A 110 -1.85 -9.10 -6.94
N LEU A 111 -0.57 -8.82 -7.09
CA LEU A 111 -0.02 -7.46 -7.07
C LEU A 111 1.02 -7.34 -8.18
N ASP A 112 0.67 -6.54 -9.18
CA ASP A 112 1.59 -6.17 -10.24
C ASP A 112 2.22 -4.82 -9.90
N THR A 113 3.54 -4.77 -9.88
CA THR A 113 4.30 -3.57 -9.55
C THR A 113 5.69 -3.63 -10.12
N CYS A 114 6.17 -2.53 -10.70
CA CYS A 114 7.56 -2.39 -11.11
C CYS A 114 8.49 -1.93 -9.98
N GLY A 115 7.99 -1.65 -8.78
CA GLY A 115 8.80 -1.10 -7.70
C GLY A 115 9.42 -2.11 -6.76
N PHE A 116 9.13 -3.41 -6.89
CA PHE A 116 9.60 -4.43 -5.95
C PHE A 116 10.83 -5.18 -6.41
N PHE A 117 11.80 -5.31 -5.49
CA PHE A 117 13.09 -5.92 -5.72
C PHE A 117 13.44 -6.96 -4.66
N VAL A 118 13.88 -8.14 -5.09
CA VAL A 118 14.50 -9.15 -4.23
C VAL A 118 16.00 -9.12 -4.48
N GLY A 119 16.74 -8.48 -3.57
CA GLY A 119 18.13 -8.12 -3.83
C GLY A 119 18.23 -7.14 -4.99
N ARG A 120 18.82 -7.55 -6.13
CA ARG A 120 18.95 -6.72 -7.34
C ARG A 120 17.99 -7.11 -8.47
N GLN A 121 17.13 -8.09 -8.24
CA GLN A 121 16.20 -8.57 -9.24
C GLN A 121 14.83 -7.92 -9.04
N GLN A 122 14.33 -7.24 -10.07
CA GLN A 122 12.96 -6.74 -10.11
C GLN A 122 11.98 -7.90 -10.22
N VAL A 123 10.92 -7.87 -9.41
CA VAL A 123 9.84 -8.88 -9.42
C VAL A 123 8.54 -8.14 -9.68
N CYS A 124 8.00 -8.31 -10.89
CA CYS A 124 6.90 -7.48 -11.38
C CYS A 124 5.50 -7.95 -10.97
N SER A 125 5.37 -9.18 -10.47
CA SER A 125 4.08 -9.78 -10.13
C SER A 125 4.23 -10.68 -8.91
N TRP A 126 3.27 -10.56 -8.00
CA TRP A 126 3.22 -11.27 -6.73
C TRP A 126 1.85 -11.88 -6.55
N THR A 127 1.81 -13.10 -6.04
CA THR A 127 0.56 -13.76 -5.65
C THR A 127 0.65 -14.13 -4.18
N PHE A 128 -0.34 -13.71 -3.40
CA PHE A 128 -0.40 -13.97 -1.97
C PHE A 128 -1.60 -14.87 -1.65
N THR A 129 -1.41 -15.77 -0.69
CA THR A 129 -2.54 -16.32 0.08
C THR A 129 -3.13 -15.24 0.99
N GLU A 130 -4.31 -15.47 1.57
CA GLU A 130 -4.91 -14.55 2.55
C GLU A 130 -3.95 -14.24 3.72
N GLU A 131 -3.31 -15.27 4.29
CA GLU A 131 -2.36 -15.11 5.40
C GLU A 131 -1.12 -14.30 4.97
N GLN A 132 -0.57 -14.62 3.80
CA GLN A 132 0.56 -13.89 3.24
C GLN A 132 0.24 -12.42 2.96
N TRP A 133 -0.97 -12.12 2.46
CA TRP A 133 -1.40 -10.76 2.22
C TRP A 133 -1.50 -9.96 3.51
N LYS A 134 -2.04 -10.58 4.56
CA LYS A 134 -2.13 -9.96 5.88
C LYS A 134 -0.74 -9.66 6.46
N ASP A 135 0.18 -10.61 6.38
CA ASP A 135 1.55 -10.44 6.83
C ASP A 135 2.28 -9.34 6.04
N PHE A 136 2.07 -9.32 4.72
CA PHE A 136 2.57 -8.27 3.85
C PHE A 136 2.02 -6.89 4.23
N MET A 137 0.71 -6.77 4.51
CA MET A 137 0.11 -5.51 4.94
C MET A 137 0.64 -5.01 6.28
N GLU A 138 0.83 -5.89 7.27
CA GLU A 138 1.45 -5.48 8.54
C GLU A 138 2.91 -5.04 8.35
N ALA A 139 3.66 -5.67 7.43
CA ALA A 139 5.00 -5.20 7.07
C ALA A 139 4.97 -3.82 6.40
N VAL A 140 4.02 -3.56 5.49
CA VAL A 140 3.80 -2.25 4.87
C VAL A 140 3.47 -1.20 5.93
N PHE A 141 2.64 -1.51 6.92
CA PHE A 141 2.32 -0.57 8.01
C PHE A 141 3.54 -0.24 8.87
N ALA A 142 4.34 -1.24 9.22
CA ALA A 142 5.58 -1.05 9.98
C ALA A 142 6.59 -0.21 9.19
N PHE A 143 6.75 -0.50 7.89
CA PHE A 143 7.61 0.24 6.99
C PHE A 143 7.20 1.72 6.89
N ALA A 144 5.91 2.01 6.70
CA ALA A 144 5.40 3.38 6.66
C ALA A 144 5.58 4.12 8.01
N ALA A 145 5.35 3.43 9.13
CA ALA A 145 5.49 4.03 10.46
C ALA A 145 6.93 4.43 10.80
N SER A 146 7.93 3.72 10.28
CA SER A 146 9.35 4.03 10.53
C SER A 146 9.81 5.40 10.00
N GLN A 147 9.06 6.02 9.08
CA GLN A 147 9.32 7.39 8.62
C GLN A 147 8.78 8.46 9.59
N GLY A 148 7.86 8.09 10.49
CA GLY A 148 7.13 8.99 11.39
C GLY A 148 7.77 9.25 12.77
N GLU A 149 8.91 8.64 13.10
CA GLU A 149 9.62 8.88 14.37
C GLU A 149 10.57 10.10 14.33
N GLY A 150 10.43 10.97 13.33
CA GLY A 150 11.31 12.11 13.12
C GLY A 150 10.60 13.36 12.58
N GLN A 151 9.48 13.76 13.19
CA GLN A 151 8.94 15.13 13.09
C GLN A 151 8.38 15.58 14.44
#